data_AF-A0A3L7XNA6-F1
#
_entry.id   AF-A0A3L7XNA6-F1
#
_cell.length_a   1.000
_cell.length_b   1.000
_cell.length_c   1.000
_cell.angle_alpha   90.00
_cell.angle_beta   90.00
_cell.angle_gamma   90.00
#
_symmetry.space_group_name_H-M   'P 1'
#
loop_
_entity.id
_entity.type
_entity.pdbx_description
1 polymer ?
#
loop_
_entity_poly.entity_id
_entity_poly.type
_entity_poly.pdbx_seq_one_letter_code
_entity_poly.pdbx_strand_id
1 'polypeptide(L)'
;MRQLTGKTHGILERLPHFFHAQEAGELLVQFVDLFGRSLERAETDIYQVLRAHQVETADNVGSRGYTAPSEQRGDLDKIFALYLEAIGGTTQLVKMSPRFTNRSLQTRRLAALLQETGSDFIAQLKTGFRPATRALLERFAVDNGWFQAEEIQPGFALTLLVGRSSTPVPVPQNIATYIRDRLSPATRVLLESYRGDGEMDARLALALAGDLNREILRDPGFYRKNADEFDQHELGQTAWPLLRGIYREFLRQRHVREADPVRREGLLAQLDEAEATDTPPGDDLARLNRTLLERAFPFDARTRPWGLLSRQIPPLAEVRAALVDEFNRLLTGKELFRADWFPELEEAYPALAERHQHDRAWLNRLVLEAAFPTALEKSYTPYQQRLRGLIQVLRQGASTRSGIIALVAANLGIVEDTPAARRQRQRIRIDEFAPVQETTAFAGVQVYSRFRPENPRSQIRMVNPNLLPVTPEIRFALRVPGHYQLTPFTHWSIINRTTGQEAFYDGALHDGDGLALGSGGMQINYAEMAFTGSPIQLPPGESLLEIQALTGLTAGRLDRTLFDATTFVDDSQPDLLVMTRGRFDETVYDNVMFDRSSLDHLTAEQV
;
A
#
# COMPACT_ATOMS: atom_id res chain seq x y z
N MET A 1 22.50 -24.12 -33.29
CA MET A 1 22.23 -22.85 -32.58
C MET A 1 20.88 -22.33 -33.06
N ARG A 2 19.88 -22.18 -32.17
CA ARG A 2 18.59 -21.55 -32.51
C ARG A 2 18.81 -20.05 -32.72
N GLN A 3 18.33 -19.48 -33.82
CA GLN A 3 18.32 -18.04 -34.04
C GLN A 3 17.39 -17.38 -33.01
N LEU A 4 17.93 -16.48 -32.20
CA LEU A 4 17.20 -15.64 -31.26
C LEU A 4 16.49 -14.53 -32.05
N THR A 5 15.30 -14.12 -31.61
CA THR A 5 14.57 -13.02 -32.28
C THR A 5 15.19 -11.65 -32.03
N GLY A 6 14.85 -10.66 -32.84
CA GLY A 6 15.39 -9.30 -32.73
C GLY A 6 15.04 -8.66 -31.40
N LYS A 7 13.82 -8.86 -30.90
CA LYS A 7 13.42 -8.39 -29.56
C LYS A 7 14.03 -9.19 -28.42
N THR A 8 14.20 -10.51 -28.58
CA THR A 8 14.98 -11.33 -27.62
C THR A 8 16.38 -10.74 -27.44
N HIS A 9 17.04 -10.37 -28.54
CA HIS A 9 18.36 -9.78 -28.53
C HIS A 9 18.37 -8.41 -27.85
N GLY A 10 17.44 -7.52 -28.21
CA GLY A 10 17.33 -6.19 -27.59
C GLY A 10 17.03 -6.22 -26.08
N ILE A 11 16.31 -7.22 -25.59
CA ILE A 11 16.07 -7.41 -24.15
C ILE A 11 17.33 -7.89 -23.43
N LEU A 12 18.08 -8.82 -24.03
CA LEU A 12 19.34 -9.31 -23.48
C LEU A 12 20.41 -8.21 -23.44
N GLU A 13 20.49 -7.37 -24.46
CA GLU A 13 21.40 -6.23 -24.52
C GLU A 13 21.10 -5.14 -23.49
N ARG A 14 19.82 -4.99 -23.10
CA ARG A 14 19.38 -4.04 -22.06
C ARG A 14 19.48 -4.60 -20.64
N LEU A 15 19.79 -5.89 -20.50
CA LEU A 15 20.00 -6.57 -19.22
C LEU A 15 21.44 -7.12 -19.08
N PRO A 16 22.49 -6.35 -19.40
CA PRO A 16 23.88 -6.85 -19.39
C PRO A 16 24.35 -7.20 -17.98
N HIS A 17 23.66 -6.71 -16.95
CA HIS A 17 23.98 -6.93 -15.55
C HIS A 17 23.47 -8.26 -14.98
N PHE A 18 22.81 -9.10 -15.78
CA PHE A 18 22.15 -10.30 -15.25
C PHE A 18 22.82 -11.59 -15.74
N PHE A 19 23.39 -11.62 -16.95
CA PHE A 19 24.08 -12.78 -17.53
C PHE A 19 25.06 -12.33 -18.64
N HIS A 20 26.16 -13.05 -18.88
CA HIS A 20 26.81 -13.00 -20.19
C HIS A 20 25.94 -13.76 -21.21
N ALA A 21 25.82 -13.27 -22.45
CA ALA A 21 25.04 -13.95 -23.51
C ALA A 21 25.49 -15.42 -23.75
N GLN A 22 26.71 -15.75 -23.35
CA GLN A 22 27.31 -17.09 -23.40
C GLN A 22 27.03 -17.94 -22.15
N GLU A 23 26.65 -17.34 -21.02
CA GLU A 23 26.41 -17.98 -19.71
C GLU A 23 24.92 -18.09 -19.33
N ALA A 24 24.04 -17.43 -20.09
CA ALA A 24 22.62 -17.54 -19.91
C ALA A 24 22.19 -19.01 -20.14
N GLY A 25 21.91 -19.74 -19.05
CA GLY A 25 21.46 -21.12 -19.13
C GLY A 25 20.24 -21.26 -20.04
N GLU A 26 20.08 -22.43 -20.67
CA GLU A 26 19.07 -22.68 -21.72
C GLU A 26 17.66 -22.22 -21.30
N LEU A 27 17.31 -22.36 -20.02
CA LEU A 27 15.98 -22.05 -19.49
C LEU A 27 15.65 -20.56 -19.47
N LEU A 28 16.63 -19.70 -19.15
CA LEU A 28 16.45 -18.26 -19.20
C LEU A 28 16.44 -17.77 -20.65
N VAL A 29 17.35 -18.26 -21.49
CA VAL A 29 17.36 -17.90 -22.91
C VAL A 29 16.04 -18.33 -23.57
N GLN A 30 15.53 -19.51 -23.25
CA GLN A 30 14.21 -19.96 -23.72
C GLN A 30 13.07 -19.10 -23.19
N PHE A 31 13.13 -18.62 -21.94
CA PHE A 31 12.13 -17.71 -21.39
C PHE A 31 12.16 -16.34 -22.06
N VAL A 32 13.34 -15.73 -22.18
CA VAL A 32 13.53 -14.43 -22.85
C VAL A 32 13.22 -14.54 -24.34
N ASP A 33 13.50 -15.68 -24.98
CA ASP A 33 13.16 -15.92 -26.38
C ASP A 33 11.67 -16.17 -26.60
N LEU A 34 11.00 -16.87 -25.68
CA LEU A 34 9.55 -17.01 -25.68
C LEU A 34 8.87 -15.65 -25.46
N PHE A 35 9.46 -14.80 -24.62
CA PHE A 35 9.00 -13.43 -24.40
C PHE A 35 9.22 -12.55 -25.63
N GLY A 36 10.44 -12.53 -26.20
CA GLY A 36 10.78 -11.77 -27.40
C GLY A 36 9.89 -12.12 -28.60
N ARG A 37 9.66 -13.42 -28.84
CA ARG A 37 8.71 -13.90 -29.86
C ARG A 37 7.27 -13.46 -29.59
N SER A 38 6.86 -13.45 -28.32
CA SER A 38 5.52 -13.01 -27.93
C SER A 38 5.33 -11.51 -28.13
N LEU A 39 6.39 -10.71 -27.95
CA LEU A 39 6.36 -9.27 -28.16
C LEU A 39 6.34 -8.88 -29.63
N GLU A 40 7.15 -9.52 -30.48
CA GLU A 40 7.12 -9.29 -31.94
C GLU A 40 5.75 -9.61 -32.54
N ARG A 41 5.07 -10.64 -32.01
CA ARG A 41 3.71 -11.00 -32.44
C ARG A 41 2.65 -10.08 -31.86
N ALA A 42 2.75 -9.70 -30.58
CA ALA A 42 1.82 -8.74 -29.98
C ALA A 42 1.88 -7.37 -30.68
N GLU A 43 3.07 -6.93 -31.10
CA GLU A 43 3.25 -5.73 -31.93
C GLU A 43 2.52 -5.88 -33.28
N THR A 44 2.68 -7.03 -33.94
CA THR A 44 1.99 -7.32 -35.21
C THR A 44 0.46 -7.36 -35.04
N ASP A 45 -0.03 -7.99 -33.98
CA ASP A 45 -1.47 -8.09 -33.66
C ASP A 45 -2.04 -6.71 -33.31
N ILE A 46 -1.27 -5.85 -32.65
CA ILE A 46 -1.68 -4.47 -32.37
C ILE A 46 -1.67 -3.61 -33.62
N TYR A 47 -0.74 -3.81 -34.55
CA TYR A 47 -0.85 -3.21 -35.86
C TYR A 47 -2.11 -3.65 -36.61
N GLN A 48 -2.62 -4.86 -36.35
CA GLN A 48 -3.90 -5.33 -36.89
C GLN A 48 -5.11 -4.74 -36.14
N VAL A 49 -5.06 -4.67 -34.80
CA VAL A 49 -6.11 -4.07 -33.95
C VAL A 49 -6.24 -2.56 -34.16
N LEU A 50 -5.12 -1.84 -34.25
CA LEU A 50 -5.08 -0.41 -34.57
C LEU A 50 -5.65 -0.13 -35.98
N ARG A 51 -5.45 -1.07 -36.92
CA ARG A 51 -6.04 -1.01 -38.27
C ARG A 51 -7.53 -1.40 -38.31
N ALA A 52 -8.06 -2.05 -37.27
CA ALA A 52 -9.44 -2.57 -37.26
C ALA A 52 -10.47 -1.64 -36.57
N HIS A 53 -10.05 -0.76 -35.64
CA HIS A 53 -10.91 0.18 -34.89
C HIS A 53 -12.04 -0.42 -34.02
N GLN A 54 -12.37 0.31 -32.94
CA GLN A 54 -13.51 0.17 -32.00
C GLN A 54 -13.96 -1.27 -31.62
N VAL A 55 -13.55 -1.75 -30.45
CA VAL A 55 -14.21 -2.92 -29.82
C VAL A 55 -14.76 -2.53 -28.46
N GLU A 56 -16.08 -2.67 -28.34
CA GLU A 56 -16.96 -2.25 -27.24
C GLU A 56 -17.04 -3.28 -26.10
N THR A 57 -16.25 -4.35 -26.12
CA THR A 57 -16.23 -5.35 -25.04
C THR A 57 -14.82 -5.85 -24.80
N ALA A 58 -14.10 -5.22 -23.86
CA ALA A 58 -12.97 -5.84 -23.18
C ALA A 58 -13.47 -6.91 -22.17
N ASP A 59 -14.48 -7.71 -22.56
CA ASP A 59 -14.95 -8.83 -21.76
C ASP A 59 -13.95 -9.97 -21.90
N ASN A 60 -12.99 -9.95 -20.99
CA ASN A 60 -11.88 -10.88 -20.89
C ASN A 60 -12.31 -12.24 -20.29
N VAL A 61 -13.50 -12.69 -20.66
CA VAL A 61 -14.12 -13.92 -20.16
C VAL A 61 -13.45 -15.11 -20.83
N GLY A 62 -12.64 -15.85 -20.07
CA GLY A 62 -12.01 -17.10 -20.53
C GLY A 62 -10.49 -17.05 -20.72
N SER A 63 -9.80 -15.95 -20.38
CA SER A 63 -8.34 -15.94 -20.40
C SER A 63 -7.75 -16.98 -19.45
N ARG A 64 -6.78 -17.76 -19.94
CA ARG A 64 -6.07 -18.82 -19.20
C ARG A 64 -4.64 -18.44 -18.82
N GLY A 65 -4.31 -17.15 -18.88
CA GLY A 65 -2.97 -16.62 -18.57
C GLY A 65 -1.89 -16.96 -19.62
N TYR A 66 -0.65 -16.53 -19.37
CA TYR A 66 0.44 -16.61 -20.36
C TYR A 66 0.90 -18.03 -20.73
N THR A 67 0.56 -19.02 -19.91
CA THR A 67 0.90 -20.43 -20.16
C THR A 67 -0.02 -21.09 -21.18
N ALA A 68 -1.14 -20.46 -21.55
CA ALA A 68 -2.04 -20.96 -22.57
C ALA A 68 -1.53 -20.62 -24.00
N PRO A 69 -1.95 -21.40 -25.02
CA PRO A 69 -1.76 -21.04 -26.43
C PRO A 69 -2.25 -19.61 -26.70
N SER A 70 -1.59 -18.89 -27.62
CA SER A 70 -1.83 -17.46 -27.88
C SER A 70 -3.28 -17.10 -28.21
N GLU A 71 -3.99 -18.02 -28.84
CA GLU A 71 -5.41 -17.91 -29.20
C GLU A 71 -6.35 -17.90 -27.98
N GLN A 72 -5.84 -18.31 -26.80
CA GLN A 72 -6.56 -18.39 -25.54
C GLN A 72 -6.10 -17.32 -24.52
N ARG A 73 -5.29 -16.35 -24.97
CA ARG A 73 -4.84 -15.21 -24.16
C ARG A 73 -5.75 -14.01 -24.40
N GLY A 74 -6.18 -13.38 -23.30
CA GLY A 74 -6.99 -12.17 -23.33
C GLY A 74 -6.27 -10.95 -23.89
N ASP A 75 -7.01 -9.96 -24.39
CA ASP A 75 -6.42 -8.74 -24.96
C ASP A 75 -5.69 -7.89 -23.91
N LEU A 76 -6.15 -7.91 -22.65
CA LEU A 76 -5.41 -7.33 -21.54
C LEU A 76 -4.08 -8.07 -21.29
N ASP A 77 -4.03 -9.40 -21.39
CA ASP A 77 -2.76 -10.13 -21.22
C ASP A 77 -1.77 -9.77 -22.33
N LYS A 78 -2.23 -9.50 -23.55
CA LYS A 78 -1.39 -9.04 -24.67
C LYS A 78 -0.88 -7.60 -24.44
N ILE A 79 -1.73 -6.68 -23.98
CA ILE A 79 -1.34 -5.31 -23.61
C ILE A 79 -0.36 -5.31 -22.43
N PHE A 80 -0.56 -6.19 -21.45
CA PHE A 80 0.36 -6.35 -20.32
C PHE A 80 1.74 -6.89 -20.74
N ALA A 81 1.86 -7.63 -21.84
CA ALA A 81 3.15 -8.09 -22.37
C ALA A 81 3.99 -6.89 -22.81
N LEU A 82 3.35 -5.92 -23.46
CA LEU A 82 3.96 -4.67 -23.87
C LEU A 82 4.23 -3.73 -22.70
N TYR A 83 3.36 -3.70 -21.69
CA TYR A 83 3.66 -2.96 -20.45
C TYR A 83 4.92 -3.50 -19.77
N LEU A 84 5.15 -4.82 -19.80
CA LEU A 84 6.39 -5.43 -19.30
C LEU A 84 7.60 -5.18 -20.21
N GLU A 85 7.42 -5.11 -21.53
CA GLU A 85 8.45 -4.65 -22.48
C GLU A 85 8.85 -3.18 -22.20
N ALA A 86 7.85 -2.33 -21.95
CA ALA A 86 8.03 -0.95 -21.58
C ALA A 86 8.62 -0.80 -20.17
N ILE A 87 8.22 -1.60 -19.18
CA ILE A 87 8.81 -1.64 -17.82
C ILE A 87 10.27 -2.11 -17.88
N GLY A 88 10.58 -3.09 -18.74
CA GLY A 88 11.95 -3.52 -19.03
C GLY A 88 12.83 -2.42 -19.63
N GLY A 89 12.22 -1.33 -20.14
CA GLY A 89 12.89 -0.14 -20.68
C GLY A 89 12.60 1.19 -19.97
N THR A 90 11.73 1.25 -18.95
CA THR A 90 11.31 2.50 -18.29
C THR A 90 11.66 2.50 -16.80
N THR A 91 11.88 3.71 -16.30
CA THR A 91 12.26 4.11 -14.94
C THR A 91 11.32 3.67 -13.81
N GLN A 92 10.30 2.86 -14.09
CA GLN A 92 9.31 2.37 -13.12
C GLN A 92 9.66 1.01 -12.48
N LEU A 93 10.61 0.25 -13.03
CA LEU A 93 11.36 -0.67 -12.18
C LEU A 93 12.20 0.20 -11.25
N VAL A 94 11.93 0.12 -9.94
CA VAL A 94 12.85 0.68 -8.95
C VAL A 94 14.23 0.15 -9.29
N LYS A 95 15.09 1.03 -9.81
CA LYS A 95 16.48 0.69 -10.14
C LYS A 95 17.07 0.03 -8.91
N MET A 96 17.83 -1.05 -9.12
CA MET A 96 18.56 -1.67 -8.02
C MET A 96 19.31 -0.57 -7.28
N SER A 97 19.07 -0.47 -5.98
CA SER A 97 19.67 0.56 -5.14
C SER A 97 20.73 -0.10 -4.28
N PRO A 98 21.94 0.47 -4.16
CA PRO A 98 22.92 -0.02 -3.21
C PRO A 98 22.48 0.22 -1.75
N ARG A 99 21.45 1.07 -1.53
CA ARG A 99 20.98 1.46 -0.19
C ARG A 99 20.38 0.28 0.57
N PHE A 100 20.73 0.21 1.85
CA PHE A 100 20.12 -0.69 2.80
C PHE A 100 18.74 -0.20 3.20
N THR A 101 17.82 -1.14 3.39
CA THR A 101 16.51 -0.94 3.99
C THR A 101 16.38 -1.79 5.25
N ASN A 102 15.31 -1.61 6.02
CA ASN A 102 15.03 -2.45 7.20
C ASN A 102 15.05 -3.96 6.90
N ARG A 103 14.63 -4.36 5.69
CA ARG A 103 14.63 -5.74 5.24
C ARG A 103 16.02 -6.26 4.90
N SER A 104 16.92 -5.37 4.52
CA SER A 104 18.26 -5.74 4.07
C SER A 104 19.16 -6.26 5.19
N LEU A 105 18.75 -6.12 6.46
CA LEU A 105 19.56 -6.43 7.64
C LEU A 105 18.87 -7.49 8.51
N GLN A 106 19.56 -8.59 8.77
CA GLN A 106 19.29 -9.44 9.93
C GLN A 106 19.90 -8.78 11.17
N THR A 107 19.19 -7.80 11.72
CA THR A 107 19.70 -6.88 12.77
C THR A 107 20.36 -7.58 13.95
N ARG A 108 19.78 -8.68 14.45
CA ARG A 108 20.34 -9.44 15.59
C ARG A 108 21.73 -9.99 15.27
N ARG A 109 21.80 -10.71 14.15
CA ARG A 109 23.03 -11.35 13.67
C ARG A 109 24.09 -10.32 13.33
N LEU A 110 23.70 -9.25 12.66
CA LEU A 110 24.62 -8.16 12.32
C LEU A 110 25.18 -7.49 13.58
N ALA A 111 24.33 -7.19 14.57
CA ALA A 111 24.78 -6.61 15.82
C ALA A 111 25.75 -7.54 16.56
N ALA A 112 25.51 -8.86 16.57
CA ALA A 112 26.41 -9.84 17.18
C ALA A 112 27.78 -9.86 16.47
N LEU A 113 27.80 -9.95 15.13
CA LEU A 113 29.03 -9.92 14.33
C LEU A 113 29.82 -8.62 14.55
N LEU A 114 29.14 -7.48 14.65
CA LEU A 114 29.77 -6.18 14.94
C LEU A 114 30.34 -6.07 16.36
N GLN A 115 30.06 -7.01 17.27
CA GLN A 115 30.66 -7.06 18.59
C GLN A 115 31.86 -8.01 18.69
N GLU A 116 32.13 -8.81 17.66
CA GLU A 116 33.30 -9.69 17.65
C GLU A 116 34.62 -8.90 17.62
N THR A 117 35.57 -9.30 18.46
CA THR A 117 36.83 -8.57 18.69
C THR A 117 38.01 -9.07 17.84
N GLY A 118 37.76 -9.85 16.78
CA GLY A 118 38.82 -10.54 16.01
C GLY A 118 39.08 -10.03 14.59
N SER A 119 38.27 -9.10 14.06
CA SER A 119 38.40 -8.64 12.67
C SER A 119 38.87 -7.18 12.62
N ASP A 120 40.04 -6.95 12.00
CA ASP A 120 40.58 -5.61 11.77
C ASP A 120 39.62 -4.74 10.95
N PHE A 121 38.92 -5.35 9.98
CA PHE A 121 37.88 -4.67 9.21
C PHE A 121 36.74 -4.21 10.12
N ILE A 122 36.21 -5.08 11.00
CA ILE A 122 35.13 -4.72 11.92
C ILE A 122 35.58 -3.64 12.90
N ALA A 123 36.80 -3.75 13.44
CA ALA A 123 37.38 -2.73 14.31
C ALA A 123 37.43 -1.37 13.60
N GLN A 124 37.94 -1.34 12.37
CA GLN A 124 37.99 -0.12 11.57
C GLN A 124 36.58 0.40 11.22
N LEU A 125 35.65 -0.48 10.88
CA LEU A 125 34.25 -0.13 10.59
C LEU A 125 33.59 0.56 11.79
N LYS A 126 33.79 0.04 13.01
CA LYS A 126 33.28 0.63 14.26
C LYS A 126 33.90 1.98 14.55
N THR A 127 35.18 2.22 14.22
CA THR A 127 35.74 3.58 14.36
C THR A 127 35.04 4.59 13.45
N GLY A 128 34.55 4.13 12.30
CA GLY A 128 33.75 4.92 11.38
C GLY A 128 32.34 5.23 11.89
N PHE A 129 31.76 4.43 12.78
CA PHE A 129 30.38 4.62 13.25
C PHE A 129 30.21 5.86 14.13
N ARG A 130 29.01 6.46 14.09
CA ARG A 130 28.67 7.54 15.01
C ARG A 130 28.71 7.04 16.46
N PRO A 131 29.12 7.90 17.43
CA PRO A 131 29.14 7.52 18.85
C PRO A 131 27.80 7.00 19.37
N ALA A 132 26.68 7.60 18.93
CA ALA A 132 25.34 7.17 19.30
C ALA A 132 25.04 5.73 18.82
N THR A 133 25.38 5.38 17.57
CA THR A 133 25.21 4.03 17.03
C THR A 133 26.03 3.00 17.81
N ARG A 134 27.27 3.34 18.19
CA ARG A 134 28.12 2.46 19.01
C ARG A 134 27.53 2.21 20.39
N ALA A 135 27.13 3.27 21.09
CA ALA A 135 26.50 3.15 22.41
C ALA A 135 25.21 2.32 22.35
N LEU A 136 24.44 2.45 21.27
CA LEU A 136 23.24 1.66 21.03
C LEU A 136 23.58 0.17 20.84
N LEU A 137 24.59 -0.15 20.01
CA LEU A 137 25.06 -1.53 19.82
C LEU A 137 25.61 -2.16 21.09
N GLU A 138 26.34 -1.40 21.91
CA GLU A 138 26.85 -1.85 23.21
C GLU A 138 25.68 -2.16 24.16
N ARG A 139 24.69 -1.27 24.25
CA ARG A 139 23.49 -1.52 25.07
C ARG A 139 22.63 -2.66 24.56
N PHE A 140 22.65 -2.93 23.26
CA PHE A 140 21.92 -4.03 22.64
C PHE A 140 22.63 -5.38 22.83
N ALA A 141 23.93 -5.40 23.11
CA ALA A 141 24.69 -6.63 23.27
C ALA A 141 24.08 -7.53 24.35
N VAL A 142 24.18 -8.85 24.15
CA VAL A 142 23.66 -9.84 25.10
C VAL A 142 24.31 -9.71 26.46
N ASP A 143 25.59 -9.35 26.46
CA ASP A 143 26.35 -9.13 27.68
C ASP A 143 25.80 -7.97 28.53
N ASN A 144 25.14 -7.01 27.87
CA ASN A 144 24.44 -5.93 28.55
C ASN A 144 23.09 -6.39 29.15
N GLY A 145 22.65 -7.63 28.92
CA GLY A 145 21.48 -8.22 29.56
C GLY A 145 21.76 -8.81 30.94
N TRP A 146 23.01 -9.18 31.23
CA TRP A 146 23.38 -9.84 32.50
C TRP A 146 23.39 -8.84 33.67
N PHE A 147 22.87 -9.27 34.82
CA PHE A 147 22.97 -8.53 36.08
C PHE A 147 24.40 -8.45 36.57
N GLN A 148 24.80 -7.25 36.98
CA GLN A 148 25.97 -7.00 37.80
C GLN A 148 25.57 -6.79 39.27
N ALA A 149 26.52 -6.98 40.19
CA ALA A 149 26.24 -6.91 41.62
C ALA A 149 25.73 -5.53 42.04
N GLU A 150 26.27 -4.47 41.44
CA GLU A 150 25.95 -3.06 41.71
C GLU A 150 24.51 -2.70 41.31
N GLU A 151 23.86 -3.55 40.50
CA GLU A 151 22.51 -3.34 39.98
C GLU A 151 21.43 -3.90 40.89
N ILE A 152 21.81 -4.81 41.78
CA ILE A 152 20.92 -5.39 42.77
C ILE A 152 20.84 -4.41 43.94
N GLN A 153 19.67 -3.82 44.17
CA GLN A 153 19.50 -2.89 45.29
C GLN A 153 18.93 -3.60 46.53
N PRO A 154 19.19 -3.07 47.74
CA PRO A 154 18.65 -3.60 49.00
C PRO A 154 17.14 -3.90 48.99
N GLY A 155 16.35 -3.04 48.34
CA GLY A 155 14.90 -3.22 48.23
C GLY A 155 14.47 -4.48 47.46
N PHE A 156 15.27 -4.91 46.48
CA PHE A 156 15.01 -6.15 45.76
C PHE A 156 15.18 -7.38 46.68
N ALA A 157 16.28 -7.42 47.44
CA ALA A 157 16.52 -8.49 48.43
C ALA A 157 15.42 -8.53 49.50
N LEU A 158 14.99 -7.37 50.00
CA LEU A 158 13.84 -7.26 50.92
C LEU A 158 12.56 -7.83 50.31
N THR A 159 12.29 -7.57 49.03
CA THR A 159 11.09 -8.09 48.36
C THR A 159 11.10 -9.62 48.28
N LEU A 160 12.27 -10.22 47.98
CA LEU A 160 12.43 -11.69 47.98
C LEU A 160 12.28 -12.31 49.38
N LEU A 161 12.70 -11.58 50.43
CA LEU A 161 12.52 -11.97 51.82
C LEU A 161 11.06 -11.89 52.28
N VAL A 162 10.39 -10.78 51.99
CA VAL A 162 9.00 -10.50 52.40
C VAL A 162 8.00 -11.35 51.61
N GLY A 163 8.31 -11.73 50.37
CA GLY A 163 7.52 -12.66 49.54
C GLY A 163 7.26 -14.04 50.16
N ARG A 164 7.73 -14.29 51.38
CA ARG A 164 7.35 -15.41 52.25
C ARG A 164 5.88 -15.25 52.68
N SER A 165 4.95 -15.69 51.83
CA SER A 165 3.61 -15.99 52.33
C SER A 165 3.73 -17.14 53.35
N SER A 166 3.60 -16.81 54.63
CA SER A 166 3.53 -17.75 55.74
C SER A 166 2.13 -18.34 55.92
N THR A 167 1.22 -18.12 54.95
CA THR A 167 -0.14 -18.65 55.01
C THR A 167 -0.25 -19.97 54.21
N PRO A 168 -0.85 -21.05 54.77
CA PRO A 168 -0.98 -22.35 54.09
C PRO A 168 -2.00 -22.36 52.93
N VAL A 169 -2.49 -21.20 52.52
CA VAL A 169 -3.49 -21.06 51.45
C VAL A 169 -2.73 -20.97 50.12
N PRO A 170 -3.20 -21.62 49.04
CA PRO A 170 -2.61 -21.45 47.71
C PRO A 170 -2.85 -20.02 47.23
N VAL A 171 -1.96 -19.11 47.62
CA VAL A 171 -1.83 -17.80 46.99
C VAL A 171 -1.22 -18.05 45.60
N PRO A 172 -1.73 -17.42 44.52
CA PRO A 172 -1.07 -17.49 43.22
C PRO A 172 0.42 -17.13 43.39
N GLN A 173 1.28 -17.96 42.81
CA GLN A 173 2.73 -17.84 42.89
C GLN A 173 3.12 -16.45 42.35
N ASN A 174 3.62 -15.56 43.21
CA ASN A 174 4.10 -14.25 42.77
C ASN A 174 5.54 -14.35 42.25
N ILE A 175 5.95 -13.42 41.36
CA ILE A 175 7.26 -13.41 40.71
C ILE A 175 8.39 -13.49 41.76
N ALA A 176 8.25 -12.83 42.90
CA ALA A 176 9.24 -12.88 43.99
C ALA A 176 9.41 -14.29 44.58
N THR A 177 8.32 -15.01 44.82
CA THR A 177 8.37 -16.41 45.28
C THR A 177 9.00 -17.30 44.23
N TYR A 178 8.64 -17.11 42.95
CA TYR A 178 9.20 -17.85 41.83
C TYR A 178 10.73 -17.72 41.73
N ILE A 179 11.25 -16.50 41.92
CA ILE A 179 12.69 -16.22 41.89
C ILE A 179 13.35 -16.87 43.09
N ARG A 180 12.80 -16.67 44.30
CA ARG A 180 13.37 -17.21 45.53
C ARG A 180 13.52 -18.73 45.50
N ASP A 181 12.51 -19.43 44.98
CA ASP A 181 12.49 -20.88 44.88
C ASP A 181 13.51 -21.44 43.87
N ARG A 182 14.11 -20.59 43.05
CA ARG A 182 15.21 -20.92 42.13
C ARG A 182 16.59 -20.47 42.59
N LEU A 183 16.68 -19.65 43.63
CA LEU A 183 17.98 -19.29 44.20
C LEU A 183 18.70 -20.54 44.69
N SER A 184 20.02 -20.57 44.53
CA SER A 184 20.86 -21.63 45.06
C SER A 184 20.80 -21.66 46.59
N PRO A 185 21.08 -22.82 47.24
CA PRO A 185 21.07 -22.92 48.69
C PRO A 185 21.99 -21.89 49.36
N ALA A 186 23.16 -21.62 48.78
CA ALA A 186 24.12 -20.64 49.29
C ALA A 186 23.54 -19.22 49.26
N THR A 187 22.93 -18.81 48.14
CA THR A 187 22.29 -17.49 48.02
C THR A 187 21.11 -17.35 48.96
N ARG A 188 20.33 -18.41 49.19
CA ARG A 188 19.23 -18.39 50.17
C ARG A 188 19.72 -18.14 51.59
N VAL A 189 20.80 -18.79 52.01
CA VAL A 189 21.38 -18.56 53.34
C VAL A 189 21.86 -17.12 53.51
N LEU A 190 22.49 -16.55 52.47
CA LEU A 190 22.88 -15.14 52.46
C LEU A 190 21.67 -14.21 52.48
N LEU A 191 20.61 -14.55 51.75
CA LEU A 191 19.39 -13.78 51.73
C LEU A 191 18.70 -13.80 53.10
N GLU A 192 18.56 -14.98 53.71
CA GLU A 192 17.93 -15.17 55.02
C GLU A 192 18.71 -14.52 56.18
N SER A 193 20.01 -14.29 56.03
CA SER A 193 20.81 -13.56 57.01
C SER A 193 20.72 -12.04 56.85
N TYR A 194 20.15 -11.55 55.74
CA TYR A 194 20.00 -10.12 55.49
C TYR A 194 18.91 -9.50 56.37
N ARG A 195 19.28 -8.46 57.11
CA ARG A 195 18.44 -7.84 58.15
C ARG A 195 17.54 -6.70 57.66
N GLY A 196 17.71 -6.26 56.41
CA GLY A 196 16.89 -5.17 55.85
C GLY A 196 17.23 -3.77 56.37
N ASP A 197 18.42 -3.59 56.95
CA ASP A 197 18.94 -2.34 57.49
C ASP A 197 19.37 -1.32 56.42
N GLY A 198 19.19 -1.64 55.14
CA GLY A 198 19.38 -0.72 54.01
C GLY A 198 20.76 -0.81 53.35
N GLU A 199 21.77 -1.40 53.98
CA GLU A 199 23.04 -1.75 53.34
C GLU A 199 23.04 -3.23 52.98
N MET A 200 23.32 -3.57 51.73
CA MET A 200 23.36 -4.97 51.28
C MET A 200 24.83 -5.43 51.14
N ASP A 201 25.15 -6.58 51.74
CA ASP A 201 26.47 -7.21 51.59
C ASP A 201 26.77 -7.46 50.10
N ALA A 202 27.94 -7.03 49.63
CA ALA A 202 28.41 -7.25 48.27
C ALA A 202 28.40 -8.74 47.86
N ARG A 203 28.60 -9.66 48.81
CA ARG A 203 28.48 -11.11 48.59
C ARG A 203 27.06 -11.52 48.27
N LEU A 204 26.07 -10.96 48.96
CA LEU A 204 24.66 -11.22 48.67
C LEU A 204 24.27 -10.63 47.32
N ALA A 205 24.69 -9.40 47.02
CA ALA A 205 24.45 -8.75 45.73
C ALA A 205 25.00 -9.58 44.55
N LEU A 206 26.27 -10.02 44.68
CA LEU A 206 26.94 -10.85 43.69
C LEU A 206 26.26 -12.22 43.53
N ALA A 207 25.88 -12.86 44.64
CA ALA A 207 25.20 -14.15 44.63
C ALA A 207 23.81 -14.08 43.98
N LEU A 208 23.03 -13.02 44.29
CA LEU A 208 21.74 -12.75 43.65
C LEU A 208 21.90 -12.49 42.16
N ALA A 209 22.83 -11.63 41.75
CA ALA A 209 23.10 -11.38 40.33
C ALA A 209 23.48 -12.68 39.59
N GLY A 210 24.37 -13.50 40.19
CA GLY A 210 24.78 -14.78 39.64
C GLY A 210 23.62 -15.77 39.44
N ASP A 211 22.75 -15.92 40.44
CA ASP A 211 21.59 -16.81 40.35
C ASP A 211 20.50 -16.27 39.41
N LEU A 212 20.27 -14.96 39.36
CA LEU A 212 19.37 -14.36 38.36
C LEU A 212 19.86 -14.66 36.93
N ASN A 213 21.16 -14.46 36.67
CA ASN A 213 21.75 -14.70 35.36
C ASN A 213 21.69 -16.18 34.94
N ARG A 214 21.90 -17.09 35.89
CA ARG A 214 21.94 -18.53 35.63
C ARG A 214 20.55 -19.17 35.56
N GLU A 215 19.68 -18.82 36.51
CA GLU A 215 18.42 -19.54 36.75
C GLU A 215 17.19 -18.80 36.23
N ILE A 216 17.22 -17.47 36.11
CA ILE A 216 16.04 -16.68 35.72
C ILE A 216 16.16 -16.16 34.28
N LEU A 217 17.27 -15.51 33.93
CA LEU A 217 17.45 -14.94 32.58
C LEU A 217 17.43 -16.01 31.48
N ARG A 218 17.75 -17.26 31.82
CA ARG A 218 17.78 -18.38 30.89
C ARG A 218 16.53 -19.26 30.95
N ASP A 219 15.57 -18.98 31.84
CA ASP A 219 14.38 -19.83 32.04
C ASP A 219 13.31 -19.54 30.96
N PRO A 220 13.05 -20.47 30.02
CA PRO A 220 12.02 -20.31 28.98
C PRO A 220 10.59 -20.41 29.55
N GLY A 221 10.43 -20.78 30.82
CA GLY A 221 9.16 -20.80 31.52
C GLY A 221 8.86 -19.55 32.34
N PHE A 222 9.81 -18.60 32.44
CA PHE A 222 9.69 -17.47 33.37
C PHE A 222 8.43 -16.63 33.13
N TYR A 223 8.23 -16.15 31.91
CA TYR A 223 7.02 -15.40 31.58
C TYR A 223 5.76 -16.30 31.66
N ARG A 224 5.81 -17.49 31.06
CA ARG A 224 4.64 -18.40 31.00
C ARG A 224 4.05 -18.72 32.37
N LYS A 225 4.90 -18.92 33.39
CA LYS A 225 4.48 -19.29 34.75
C LYS A 225 4.02 -18.08 35.57
N ASN A 226 4.34 -16.86 35.15
CA ASN A 226 4.00 -15.62 35.85
C ASN A 226 3.23 -14.63 34.95
N ALA A 227 2.59 -15.11 33.89
CA ALA A 227 2.01 -14.27 32.84
C ALA A 227 0.93 -13.31 33.39
N ASP A 228 0.11 -13.79 34.33
CA ASP A 228 -0.99 -13.00 34.89
C ASP A 228 -0.49 -11.84 35.76
N GLU A 229 0.69 -11.95 36.35
CA GLU A 229 1.34 -10.84 37.07
C GLU A 229 2.01 -9.88 36.07
N PHE A 230 2.73 -10.41 35.07
CA PHE A 230 3.35 -9.57 34.03
C PHE A 230 2.36 -8.77 33.20
N ASP A 231 1.16 -9.30 32.95
CA ASP A 231 0.09 -8.59 32.22
C ASP A 231 -0.44 -7.36 32.99
N GLN A 232 -0.16 -7.24 34.29
CA GLN A 232 -0.51 -6.07 35.11
C GLN A 232 0.54 -4.95 35.00
N HIS A 233 1.72 -5.24 34.46
CA HIS A 233 2.77 -4.26 34.26
C HIS A 233 2.70 -3.64 32.88
N GLU A 234 2.96 -2.33 32.77
CA GLU A 234 3.12 -1.65 31.49
C GLU A 234 4.44 -2.09 30.81
N LEU A 235 4.33 -3.11 29.97
CA LEU A 235 5.41 -3.58 29.12
C LEU A 235 5.66 -2.56 27.99
N GLY A 236 6.89 -2.04 27.92
CA GLY A 236 7.28 -1.01 26.96
C GLY A 236 7.58 -1.53 25.54
N GLN A 237 8.06 -0.63 24.68
CA GLN A 237 8.35 -0.90 23.26
C GLN A 237 9.43 -1.97 23.01
N THR A 238 10.26 -2.30 24.02
CA THR A 238 11.26 -3.40 23.92
C THR A 238 10.67 -4.76 24.31
N ALA A 239 9.87 -4.82 25.39
CA ALA A 239 9.41 -6.07 25.98
C ALA A 239 8.37 -6.77 25.10
N TRP A 240 7.35 -6.05 24.62
CA TRP A 240 6.27 -6.66 23.84
C TRP A 240 6.73 -7.34 22.54
N PRO A 241 7.61 -6.74 21.72
CA PRO A 241 8.11 -7.42 20.52
C PRO A 241 8.90 -8.69 20.83
N LEU A 242 9.80 -8.65 21.82
CA LEU A 242 10.55 -9.84 22.26
C LEU A 242 9.62 -10.94 22.77
N LEU A 243 8.66 -10.56 23.61
CA LEU A 243 7.69 -11.47 24.18
C LEU A 243 6.80 -12.13 23.12
N ARG A 244 6.32 -11.36 22.14
CA ARG A 244 5.57 -11.89 20.99
C ARG A 244 6.40 -12.81 20.10
N GLY A 245 7.70 -12.52 19.94
CA GLY A 245 8.60 -13.37 19.16
C GLY A 245 8.90 -14.71 19.86
N ILE A 246 9.24 -14.68 21.16
CA ILE A 246 9.66 -15.87 21.92
C ILE A 246 8.48 -16.73 22.34
N TYR A 247 7.43 -16.12 22.90
CA TYR A 247 6.26 -16.82 23.44
C TYR A 247 5.10 -16.87 22.45
N ARG A 248 5.40 -16.84 21.14
CA ARG A 248 4.38 -16.71 20.09
C ARG A 248 3.25 -17.71 20.22
N GLU A 249 3.59 -19.00 20.35
CA GLU A 249 2.61 -20.07 20.43
C GLU A 249 1.77 -20.01 21.71
N PHE A 250 2.42 -19.75 22.85
CA PHE A 250 1.74 -19.57 24.12
C PHE A 250 0.73 -18.42 24.09
N LEU A 251 1.14 -17.27 23.54
CA LEU A 251 0.29 -16.10 23.40
C LEU A 251 -0.85 -16.34 22.40
N ARG A 252 -0.59 -17.05 21.29
CA ARG A 252 -1.66 -17.42 20.35
C ARG A 252 -2.74 -18.23 21.06
N GLN A 253 -2.36 -19.24 21.84
CA GLN A 253 -3.30 -20.06 22.60
C GLN A 253 -4.09 -19.25 23.64
N ARG A 254 -3.46 -18.26 24.29
CA ARG A 254 -4.12 -17.35 25.23
C ARG A 254 -5.10 -16.42 24.50
N HIS A 255 -4.68 -15.79 23.40
CA HIS A 255 -5.49 -14.85 22.63
C HIS A 255 -6.70 -15.50 21.94
N VAL A 256 -6.60 -16.76 21.49
CA VAL A 256 -7.75 -17.48 20.90
C VAL A 256 -8.91 -17.63 21.90
N ARG A 257 -8.60 -17.66 23.20
CA ARG A 257 -9.59 -17.75 24.29
C ARG A 257 -10.15 -16.38 24.70
N GLU A 258 -9.71 -15.29 24.09
CA GLU A 258 -10.29 -13.96 24.30
C GLU A 258 -11.76 -13.97 23.87
N ALA A 259 -12.63 -13.49 24.75
CA ALA A 259 -14.07 -13.53 24.58
C ALA A 259 -14.54 -12.48 23.58
N ASP A 260 -13.89 -11.32 23.55
CA ASP A 260 -14.19 -10.25 22.59
C ASP A 260 -13.58 -10.58 21.21
N PRO A 261 -14.40 -10.77 20.16
CA PRO A 261 -13.91 -11.10 18.82
C PRO A 261 -13.04 -10.01 18.19
N VAL A 262 -13.35 -8.73 18.43
CA VAL A 262 -12.60 -7.60 17.86
C VAL A 262 -11.23 -7.52 18.52
N ARG A 263 -11.19 -7.63 19.85
CA ARG A 263 -9.94 -7.66 20.61
C ARG A 263 -9.08 -8.86 20.24
N ARG A 264 -9.69 -10.04 20.11
CA ARG A 264 -9.03 -11.27 19.67
C ARG A 264 -8.36 -11.10 18.31
N GLU A 265 -9.07 -10.56 17.32
CA GLU A 265 -8.51 -10.30 16.00
C GLU A 265 -7.34 -9.32 16.06
N GLY A 266 -7.46 -8.25 16.84
CA GLY A 266 -6.38 -7.29 17.06
C GLY A 266 -5.12 -7.93 17.68
N LEU A 267 -5.29 -8.74 18.73
CA LEU A 267 -4.19 -9.43 19.41
C LEU A 267 -3.50 -10.47 18.51
N LEU A 268 -4.28 -11.23 17.73
CA LEU A 268 -3.73 -12.19 16.77
C LEU A 268 -3.00 -11.48 15.62
N ALA A 269 -3.54 -10.38 15.10
CA ALA A 269 -2.88 -9.58 14.06
C ALA A 269 -1.54 -9.02 14.55
N GLN A 270 -1.51 -8.48 15.78
CA GLN A 270 -0.27 -7.99 16.41
C GLN A 270 0.78 -9.07 16.63
N LEU A 271 0.34 -10.30 16.95
CA LEU A 271 1.22 -11.46 17.11
C LEU A 271 1.75 -11.94 15.75
N ASP A 272 0.96 -11.78 14.71
CA ASP A 272 1.29 -12.15 13.34
C ASP A 272 2.24 -11.18 12.64
N GLU A 273 2.28 -9.93 13.10
CA GLU A 273 3.26 -8.93 12.70
C GLU A 273 4.62 -9.09 13.40
N ALA A 274 4.64 -9.75 14.56
CA ALA A 274 5.86 -9.84 15.35
C ALA A 274 6.91 -10.67 14.61
N GLU A 275 8.12 -10.11 14.54
CA GLU A 275 9.27 -10.80 13.98
C GLU A 275 9.62 -12.01 14.86
N ALA A 276 9.66 -13.18 14.24
CA ALA A 276 10.04 -14.39 14.96
C ALA A 276 11.47 -14.26 15.50
N THR A 277 11.69 -14.78 16.70
CA THR A 277 13.04 -14.93 17.24
C THR A 277 13.71 -16.16 16.64
N ASP A 278 15.04 -16.11 16.54
CA ASP A 278 15.82 -17.29 16.15
C ASP A 278 15.55 -18.45 17.12
N THR A 279 15.64 -19.68 16.62
CA THR A 279 15.40 -20.89 17.42
C THR A 279 16.73 -21.62 17.62
N PRO A 280 17.18 -21.86 18.87
CA PRO A 280 16.57 -21.46 20.14
C PRO A 280 16.72 -19.96 20.44
N PRO A 281 15.81 -19.36 21.25
CA PRO A 281 15.74 -17.91 21.47
C PRO A 281 16.85 -17.32 22.38
N GLY A 282 17.93 -18.07 22.66
CA GLY A 282 18.86 -17.89 23.79
C GLY A 282 19.11 -16.45 24.25
N ASP A 283 19.65 -15.61 23.37
CA ASP A 283 20.04 -14.23 23.69
C ASP A 283 18.85 -13.27 23.87
N ASP A 284 17.80 -13.46 23.06
CA ASP A 284 16.56 -12.69 23.16
C ASP A 284 15.81 -13.03 24.45
N LEU A 285 15.90 -14.28 24.92
CA LEU A 285 15.30 -14.72 26.17
C LEU A 285 15.94 -14.02 27.37
N ALA A 286 17.27 -13.93 27.40
CA ALA A 286 17.98 -13.21 28.47
C ALA A 286 17.58 -11.72 28.50
N ARG A 287 17.56 -11.05 27.35
CA ARG A 287 17.15 -9.64 27.24
C ARG A 287 15.68 -9.42 27.62
N LEU A 288 14.79 -10.34 27.21
CA LEU A 288 13.38 -10.29 27.58
C LEU A 288 13.22 -10.44 29.09
N ASN A 289 13.78 -11.51 29.68
CA ASN A 289 13.64 -11.79 31.11
C ASN A 289 14.27 -10.67 31.96
N ARG A 290 15.37 -10.06 31.50
CA ARG A 290 15.95 -8.86 32.12
C ARG A 290 14.96 -7.70 32.10
N THR A 291 14.40 -7.39 30.93
CA THR A 291 13.44 -6.30 30.77
C THR A 291 12.18 -6.52 31.62
N LEU A 292 11.69 -7.76 31.70
CA LEU A 292 10.56 -8.15 32.55
C LEU A 292 10.86 -7.92 34.04
N LEU A 293 12.04 -8.32 34.51
CA LEU A 293 12.45 -8.11 35.90
C LEU A 293 12.59 -6.62 36.25
N GLU A 294 13.18 -5.80 35.37
CA GLU A 294 13.26 -4.34 35.57
C GLU A 294 11.87 -3.68 35.66
N ARG A 295 10.85 -4.27 35.06
CA ARG A 295 9.46 -3.78 35.12
C ARG A 295 8.72 -4.25 36.37
N ALA A 296 8.97 -5.49 36.80
CA ALA A 296 8.41 -6.04 38.03
C ALA A 296 9.04 -5.40 39.28
N PHE A 297 10.33 -5.06 39.22
CA PHE A 297 11.10 -4.48 40.34
C PHE A 297 11.80 -3.19 39.91
N PRO A 298 11.04 -2.13 39.57
CA PRO A 298 11.61 -0.89 39.05
C PRO A 298 12.50 -0.22 40.09
N PHE A 299 13.59 0.39 39.61
CA PHE A 299 14.44 1.20 40.46
C PHE A 299 13.72 2.47 40.92
N ASP A 300 13.71 2.70 42.23
CA ASP A 300 13.31 3.97 42.83
C ASP A 300 14.45 4.46 43.72
N ALA A 301 14.85 5.72 43.55
CA ALA A 301 15.86 6.39 44.38
C ALA A 301 15.25 7.31 45.44
N ARG A 302 13.94 7.58 45.39
CA ARG A 302 13.28 8.63 46.19
C ARG A 302 13.06 8.24 47.65
N THR A 303 12.93 6.95 47.93
CA THR A 303 12.57 6.45 49.27
C THR A 303 13.72 5.70 49.94
N ARG A 304 14.50 4.93 49.16
CA ARG A 304 15.77 4.22 49.42
C ARG A 304 16.20 3.60 48.08
N PRO A 305 17.48 3.22 47.85
CA PRO A 305 17.84 2.42 46.68
C PRO A 305 17.01 1.11 46.67
N TRP A 306 15.98 1.09 45.83
CA TRP A 306 14.97 0.04 45.75
C TRP A 306 15.00 -0.59 44.36
N GLY A 307 14.62 -1.87 44.23
CA GLY A 307 14.46 -2.54 42.93
C GLY A 307 15.76 -2.89 42.19
N LEU A 308 15.72 -2.84 40.86
CA LEU A 308 16.81 -3.22 39.96
C LEU A 308 17.19 -2.04 39.07
N LEU A 309 18.48 -1.70 39.01
CA LEU A 309 18.96 -0.66 38.09
C LEU A 309 18.67 -1.05 36.63
N SER A 310 18.09 -0.13 35.86
CA SER A 310 17.79 -0.38 34.46
C SER A 310 19.02 -0.15 33.58
N ARG A 311 19.29 -1.10 32.69
CA ARG A 311 20.27 -0.92 31.61
C ARG A 311 19.70 -0.31 30.33
N GLN A 312 18.40 -0.05 30.32
CA GLN A 312 17.68 0.51 29.17
C GLN A 312 18.02 -0.24 27.87
N ILE A 313 17.70 -1.53 27.79
CA ILE A 313 17.97 -2.31 26.57
C ILE A 313 17.16 -1.72 25.41
N PRO A 314 17.80 -1.26 24.31
CA PRO A 314 17.10 -0.60 23.22
C PRO A 314 16.24 -1.61 22.43
N PRO A 315 15.09 -1.18 21.89
CA PRO A 315 14.27 -2.02 21.03
C PRO A 315 14.97 -2.34 19.70
N LEU A 316 14.73 -3.54 19.17
CA LEU A 316 15.33 -4.02 17.91
C LEU A 316 15.11 -3.05 16.74
N ALA A 317 13.95 -2.40 16.67
CA ALA A 317 13.61 -1.45 15.62
C ALA A 317 14.51 -0.20 15.63
N GLU A 318 14.89 0.29 16.82
CA GLU A 318 15.80 1.43 16.96
C GLU A 318 17.22 1.06 16.53
N VAL A 319 17.69 -0.13 16.96
CA VAL A 319 18.99 -0.69 16.53
C VAL A 319 19.03 -0.83 15.01
N ARG A 320 17.95 -1.37 14.42
CA ARG A 320 17.81 -1.55 12.97
C ARG A 320 17.88 -0.23 12.23
N ALA A 321 17.09 0.76 12.64
CA ALA A 321 17.07 2.08 12.01
C ALA A 321 18.47 2.72 12.07
N ALA A 322 19.12 2.71 13.23
CA ALA A 322 20.47 3.25 13.40
C ALA A 322 21.49 2.53 12.50
N LEU A 323 21.44 1.20 12.42
CA LEU A 323 22.33 0.43 11.55
C LEU A 323 22.06 0.68 10.06
N VAL A 324 20.80 0.78 9.63
CA VAL A 324 20.45 1.12 8.24
C VAL A 324 21.03 2.49 7.87
N ASP A 325 20.85 3.48 8.73
CA ASP A 325 21.37 4.83 8.51
C ASP A 325 22.91 4.85 8.45
N GLU A 326 23.55 4.13 9.37
CA GLU A 326 25.01 4.05 9.45
C GLU A 326 25.61 3.35 8.22
N PHE A 327 25.04 2.21 7.82
CA PHE A 327 25.50 1.48 6.65
C PHE A 327 25.26 2.28 5.36
N ASN A 328 24.11 2.96 5.24
CA ASN A 328 23.85 3.85 4.11
C ASN A 328 24.82 5.02 4.04
N ARG A 329 25.24 5.57 5.18
CA ARG A 329 26.28 6.61 5.23
C ARG A 329 27.62 6.08 4.73
N LEU A 330 27.98 4.85 5.13
CA LEU A 330 29.22 4.20 4.69
C LEU A 330 29.28 3.97 3.17
N LEU A 331 28.14 3.74 2.51
CA LEU A 331 28.10 3.61 1.03
C LEU A 331 28.67 4.84 0.34
N THR A 332 28.41 6.03 0.87
CA THR A 332 28.91 7.31 0.32
C THR A 332 30.26 7.74 0.88
N GLY A 333 30.82 6.96 1.82
CA GLY A 333 32.01 7.31 2.57
C GLY A 333 33.33 7.08 1.83
N LYS A 334 34.38 6.81 2.61
CA LYS A 334 35.66 6.32 2.07
C LYS A 334 35.45 4.91 1.48
N GLU A 335 36.29 4.55 0.53
CA GLU A 335 36.32 3.20 -0.01
C GLU A 335 36.67 2.20 1.10
N LEU A 336 35.88 1.13 1.19
CA LEU A 336 36.01 0.12 2.24
C LEU A 336 36.89 -1.05 1.83
N PHE A 337 37.10 -1.26 0.53
CA PHE A 337 37.90 -2.35 0.03
C PHE A 337 39.39 -2.14 0.31
N ARG A 338 40.02 -3.18 0.86
CA ARG A 338 41.48 -3.36 0.94
C ARG A 338 41.76 -4.83 0.71
N ALA A 339 42.75 -5.15 -0.11
CA ALA A 339 43.16 -6.53 -0.39
C ALA A 339 43.48 -7.30 0.90
N ASP A 340 44.17 -6.66 1.85
CA ASP A 340 44.50 -7.24 3.16
C ASP A 340 43.27 -7.73 3.97
N TRP A 341 42.11 -7.09 3.77
CA TRP A 341 40.87 -7.42 4.48
C TRP A 341 39.96 -8.38 3.71
N PHE A 342 40.06 -8.38 2.38
CA PHE A 342 39.21 -9.16 1.48
C PHE A 342 40.04 -9.78 0.35
N PRO A 343 40.96 -10.70 0.66
CA PRO A 343 41.82 -11.34 -0.34
C PRO A 343 41.00 -12.07 -1.42
N GLU A 344 39.84 -12.63 -1.06
CA GLU A 344 38.92 -13.30 -1.99
C GLU A 344 38.29 -12.36 -3.03
N LEU A 345 38.28 -11.05 -2.77
CA LEU A 345 37.79 -10.05 -3.71
C LEU A 345 38.92 -9.42 -4.54
N GLU A 346 40.19 -9.64 -4.21
CA GLU A 346 41.32 -8.95 -4.86
C GLU A 346 41.33 -9.11 -6.39
N GLU A 347 41.14 -10.34 -6.88
CA GLU A 347 41.12 -10.61 -8.33
C GLU A 347 39.84 -10.13 -9.00
N ALA A 348 38.70 -10.18 -8.30
CA ALA A 348 37.39 -9.85 -8.86
C ALA A 348 37.03 -8.35 -8.79
N TYR A 349 37.61 -7.62 -7.84
CA TYR A 349 37.26 -6.23 -7.55
C TYR A 349 37.48 -5.27 -8.73
N PRO A 350 38.58 -5.35 -9.52
CA PRO A 350 38.75 -4.48 -10.69
C PRO A 350 37.63 -4.65 -11.72
N ALA A 351 37.25 -5.90 -12.04
CA ALA A 351 36.15 -6.17 -12.96
C ALA A 351 34.79 -5.68 -12.42
N LEU A 352 34.57 -5.79 -11.10
CA LEU A 352 33.39 -5.23 -10.44
C LEU A 352 33.38 -3.70 -10.49
N ALA A 353 34.53 -3.05 -10.28
CA ALA A 353 34.68 -1.60 -10.38
C ALA A 353 34.35 -1.11 -11.79
N GLU A 354 34.87 -1.75 -12.83
CA GLU A 354 34.54 -1.42 -14.22
C GLU A 354 33.04 -1.62 -14.50
N ARG A 355 32.47 -2.76 -14.09
CA ARG A 355 31.05 -3.07 -14.27
C ARG A 355 30.11 -2.04 -13.64
N HIS A 356 30.49 -1.54 -12.47
CA HIS A 356 29.73 -0.52 -11.73
C HIS A 356 30.20 0.91 -12.03
N GLN A 357 31.00 1.13 -13.10
CA GLN A 357 31.49 2.44 -13.51
C GLN A 357 32.20 3.20 -12.38
N HIS A 358 32.89 2.47 -11.50
CA HIS A 358 33.55 2.99 -10.30
C HIS A 358 32.58 3.71 -9.33
N ASP A 359 31.29 3.36 -9.35
CA ASP A 359 30.32 3.85 -8.38
C ASP A 359 30.63 3.31 -6.98
N ARG A 360 31.14 4.20 -6.14
CA ARG A 360 31.57 3.89 -4.78
C ARG A 360 30.46 3.31 -3.92
N ALA A 361 29.21 3.76 -4.09
CA ALA A 361 28.10 3.23 -3.31
C ALA A 361 27.86 1.75 -3.61
N TRP A 362 27.99 1.36 -4.87
CA TRP A 362 27.90 -0.04 -5.29
C TRP A 362 29.09 -0.87 -4.79
N LEU A 363 30.30 -0.35 -4.90
CA LEU A 363 31.50 -1.08 -4.46
C LEU A 363 31.52 -1.28 -2.94
N ASN A 364 31.22 -0.23 -2.17
CA ASN A 364 31.09 -0.36 -0.71
C ASN A 364 29.94 -1.28 -0.31
N ARG A 365 28.84 -1.32 -1.08
CA ARG A 365 27.75 -2.27 -0.85
C ARG A 365 28.23 -3.72 -1.01
N LEU A 366 28.98 -4.01 -2.07
CA LEU A 366 29.51 -5.36 -2.32
C LEU A 366 30.51 -5.79 -1.24
N VAL A 367 31.39 -4.88 -0.80
CA VAL A 367 32.32 -5.15 0.31
C VAL A 367 31.58 -5.47 1.61
N LEU A 368 30.54 -4.69 1.94
CA LEU A 368 29.73 -4.95 3.15
C LEU A 368 28.98 -6.29 3.04
N GLU A 369 28.43 -6.63 1.86
CA GLU A 369 27.82 -7.94 1.62
C GLU A 369 28.81 -9.10 1.78
N ALA A 370 30.06 -8.91 1.33
CA ALA A 370 31.12 -9.90 1.49
C ALA A 370 31.57 -10.04 2.96
N ALA A 371 31.64 -8.93 3.70
CA ALA A 371 31.99 -8.94 5.12
C ALA A 371 30.92 -9.59 6.01
N PHE A 372 29.64 -9.46 5.63
CA PHE A 372 28.50 -9.92 6.43
C PHE A 372 27.53 -10.79 5.61
N PRO A 373 27.99 -11.88 4.98
CA PRO A 373 27.24 -12.61 3.94
C PRO A 373 25.99 -13.31 4.47
N THR A 374 25.94 -13.52 5.79
CA THR A 374 24.82 -14.18 6.46
C THR A 374 23.90 -13.21 7.20
N ALA A 375 24.30 -11.95 7.36
CA ALA A 375 23.54 -10.94 8.08
C ALA A 375 22.99 -9.83 7.18
N LEU A 376 23.51 -9.70 5.95
CA LEU A 376 23.02 -8.76 4.95
C LEU A 376 22.36 -9.50 3.80
N GLU A 377 21.17 -9.03 3.42
CA GLU A 377 20.52 -9.45 2.20
C GLU A 377 21.30 -8.91 1.00
N LYS A 378 21.53 -9.75 -0.01
CA LYS A 378 22.17 -9.32 -1.25
C LYS A 378 21.30 -8.28 -1.96
N SER A 379 21.93 -7.25 -2.50
CA SER A 379 21.29 -6.11 -3.19
C SER A 379 20.35 -6.53 -4.32
N TYR A 380 20.61 -7.67 -4.95
CA TYR A 380 19.77 -8.21 -6.02
C TYR A 380 18.56 -9.04 -5.55
N THR A 381 18.52 -9.47 -4.29
CA THR A 381 17.47 -10.38 -3.80
C THR A 381 16.07 -9.74 -3.84
N PRO A 382 15.84 -8.48 -3.41
CA PRO A 382 14.53 -7.85 -3.51
C PRO A 382 14.03 -7.76 -4.96
N TYR A 383 14.94 -7.46 -5.89
CA TYR A 383 14.64 -7.41 -7.32
C TYR A 383 14.30 -8.80 -7.89
N GLN A 384 15.08 -9.83 -7.54
CA GLN A 384 14.79 -11.21 -7.94
C GLN A 384 13.43 -11.70 -7.43
N GLN A 385 13.09 -11.40 -6.18
CA GLN A 385 11.79 -11.78 -5.61
C GLN A 385 10.65 -11.04 -6.29
N ARG A 386 10.81 -9.74 -6.60
CA ARG A 386 9.85 -8.97 -7.40
C ARG A 386 9.62 -9.61 -8.75
N LEU A 387 10.69 -9.95 -9.48
CA LEU A 387 10.57 -10.64 -10.77
C LEU A 387 9.87 -11.99 -10.63
N ARG A 388 10.21 -12.79 -9.60
CA ARG A 388 9.51 -14.05 -9.32
C ARG A 388 8.03 -13.84 -9.03
N GLY A 389 7.68 -12.82 -8.25
CA GLY A 389 6.30 -12.44 -7.97
C GLY A 389 5.54 -12.05 -9.23
N LEU A 390 6.12 -11.19 -10.06
CA LEU A 390 5.55 -10.82 -11.35
C LEU A 390 5.36 -12.04 -12.24
N ILE A 391 6.35 -12.93 -12.34
CA ILE A 391 6.24 -14.19 -13.11
C ILE A 391 5.11 -15.06 -12.56
N GLN A 392 4.96 -15.17 -11.24
CA GLN A 392 3.88 -15.97 -10.63
C GLN A 392 2.49 -15.39 -10.94
N VAL A 393 2.33 -14.07 -10.86
CA VAL A 393 1.07 -13.39 -11.20
C VAL A 393 0.74 -13.59 -12.68
N LEU A 394 1.72 -13.44 -13.57
CA LEU A 394 1.54 -13.64 -15.01
C LEU A 394 1.19 -15.09 -15.37
N ARG A 395 1.70 -16.06 -14.61
CA ARG A 395 1.32 -17.48 -14.74
C ARG A 395 -0.11 -17.77 -14.29
N GLN A 396 -0.64 -17.01 -13.34
CA GLN A 396 -1.99 -17.21 -12.77
C GLN A 396 -3.07 -16.38 -13.50
N GLY A 397 -2.68 -15.43 -14.35
CA GLY A 397 -3.57 -14.55 -15.11
C GLY A 397 -3.73 -13.19 -14.45
N ALA A 398 -3.31 -12.12 -15.15
CA ALA A 398 -3.40 -10.74 -14.65
C ALA A 398 -4.76 -10.08 -14.94
N SER A 399 -5.65 -10.79 -15.65
CA SER A 399 -6.94 -10.32 -16.16
C SER A 399 -8.05 -10.16 -15.12
N THR A 400 -7.83 -10.61 -13.88
CA THR A 400 -8.79 -10.46 -12.78
C THR A 400 -8.42 -9.27 -11.90
N ARG A 401 -9.38 -8.64 -11.22
CA ARG A 401 -9.12 -7.58 -10.23
C ARG A 401 -8.07 -8.02 -9.19
N SER A 402 -8.14 -9.28 -8.75
CA SER A 402 -7.13 -9.92 -7.88
C SER A 402 -5.76 -10.05 -8.55
N GLY A 403 -5.70 -10.39 -9.83
CA GLY A 403 -4.48 -10.46 -10.62
C GLY A 403 -3.82 -9.09 -10.80
N ILE A 404 -4.59 -8.03 -11.04
CA ILE A 404 -4.09 -6.65 -11.13
C ILE A 404 -3.55 -6.18 -9.77
N ILE A 405 -4.28 -6.41 -8.67
CA ILE A 405 -3.79 -6.11 -7.31
C ILE A 405 -2.49 -6.87 -7.02
N ALA A 406 -2.43 -8.15 -7.36
CA ALA A 406 -1.24 -8.96 -7.16
C ALA A 406 -0.04 -8.48 -8.00
N LEU A 407 -0.30 -7.97 -9.21
CA LEU A 407 0.73 -7.41 -10.08
C LEU A 407 1.28 -6.10 -9.51
N VAL A 408 0.40 -5.18 -9.10
CA VAL A 408 0.81 -3.92 -8.44
C VAL A 408 1.56 -4.23 -7.15
N ALA A 409 1.06 -5.18 -6.35
CA ALA A 409 1.73 -5.63 -5.13
C ALA A 409 3.13 -6.18 -5.42
N ALA A 410 3.27 -7.07 -6.41
CA ALA A 410 4.56 -7.61 -6.80
C ALA A 410 5.52 -6.50 -7.25
N ASN A 411 5.04 -5.54 -8.05
CA ASN A 411 5.85 -4.39 -8.50
C ASN A 411 6.28 -3.47 -7.33
N LEU A 412 5.48 -3.37 -6.27
CA LEU A 412 5.85 -2.68 -5.04
C LEU A 412 6.78 -3.52 -4.13
N GLY A 413 7.13 -4.75 -4.52
CA GLY A 413 7.94 -5.67 -3.70
C GLY A 413 7.14 -6.43 -2.63
N ILE A 414 5.81 -6.36 -2.67
CA ILE A 414 4.88 -7.01 -1.74
C ILE A 414 4.58 -8.44 -2.27
N VAL A 415 5.62 -9.27 -2.30
CA VAL A 415 5.56 -10.63 -2.92
C VAL A 415 5.25 -11.71 -1.89
N GLU A 416 5.64 -11.50 -0.63
CA GLU A 416 5.47 -12.49 0.44
C GLU A 416 4.00 -12.61 0.87
N ASP A 417 3.60 -13.80 1.33
CA ASP A 417 2.27 -14.04 1.88
C ASP A 417 2.22 -13.86 3.41
N THR A 418 2.88 -12.79 3.89
CA THR A 418 2.83 -12.41 5.30
C THR A 418 1.56 -11.61 5.61
N PRO A 419 1.05 -11.65 6.85
CA PRO A 419 -0.11 -10.85 7.27
C PRO A 419 0.08 -9.33 7.07
N ALA A 420 1.32 -8.83 7.17
CA ALA A 420 1.67 -7.45 6.84
C ALA A 420 1.55 -7.18 5.33
N ALA A 421 2.09 -8.07 4.49
CA ALA A 421 1.98 -7.96 3.04
C ALA A 421 0.51 -8.02 2.59
N ARG A 422 -0.31 -8.92 3.14
CA ARG A 422 -1.75 -9.01 2.84
C ARG A 422 -2.50 -7.70 3.10
N ARG A 423 -2.23 -7.03 4.22
CA ARG A 423 -2.81 -5.71 4.51
C ARG A 423 -2.32 -4.62 3.57
N GLN A 424 -1.03 -4.62 3.21
CA GLN A 424 -0.53 -3.69 2.20
C GLN A 424 -1.20 -3.92 0.84
N ARG A 425 -1.45 -5.18 0.43
CA ARG A 425 -2.22 -5.48 -0.78
C ARG A 425 -3.66 -4.98 -0.69
N GLN A 426 -4.31 -5.10 0.48
CA GLN A 426 -5.67 -4.60 0.72
C GLN A 426 -5.78 -3.07 0.62
N ARG A 427 -4.67 -2.33 0.71
CA ARG A 427 -4.64 -0.87 0.51
C ARG A 427 -4.63 -0.47 -0.97
N ILE A 428 -4.35 -1.40 -1.89
CA ILE A 428 -4.36 -1.15 -3.33
C ILE A 428 -5.82 -1.08 -3.78
N ARG A 429 -6.25 0.10 -4.23
CA ARG A 429 -7.58 0.32 -4.82
C ARG A 429 -7.46 0.37 -6.34
N ILE A 430 -8.42 -0.27 -7.01
CA ILE A 430 -8.61 -0.17 -8.45
C ILE A 430 -9.94 0.54 -8.64
N ASP A 431 -9.87 1.72 -9.27
CA ASP A 431 -11.03 2.51 -9.67
C ASP A 431 -11.25 2.29 -11.16
N GLU A 432 -12.40 1.69 -11.51
CA GLU A 432 -12.77 1.35 -12.88
C GLU A 432 -13.72 2.43 -13.42
N PHE A 433 -13.36 3.05 -14.54
CA PHE A 433 -14.19 4.05 -15.21
C PHE A 433 -14.92 3.38 -16.38
N ALA A 434 -16.17 2.98 -16.17
CA ALA A 434 -17.07 2.62 -17.25
C ALA A 434 -17.78 3.89 -17.77
N PRO A 435 -18.06 4.02 -19.09
CA PRO A 435 -18.90 5.10 -19.58
C PRO A 435 -20.27 5.01 -18.91
N VAL A 436 -20.63 6.03 -18.13
CA VAL A 436 -21.94 6.12 -17.49
C VAL A 436 -22.93 6.66 -18.53
N GLN A 437 -23.95 5.87 -18.86
CA GLN A 437 -25.04 6.34 -19.71
C GLN A 437 -25.98 7.23 -18.87
N GLU A 438 -25.85 8.55 -19.01
CA GLU A 438 -26.77 9.50 -18.40
C GLU A 438 -27.96 9.75 -19.34
N THR A 439 -29.18 9.38 -18.91
CA THR A 439 -30.41 9.65 -19.67
C THR A 439 -31.16 10.82 -19.04
N THR A 440 -31.30 11.91 -19.78
CA THR A 440 -32.11 13.07 -19.35
C THR A 440 -33.38 13.16 -20.18
N ALA A 441 -34.54 13.18 -19.52
CA ALA A 441 -35.84 13.33 -20.17
C ALA A 441 -36.34 14.78 -20.05
N PHE A 442 -36.74 15.38 -21.17
CA PHE A 442 -37.31 16.73 -21.20
C PHE A 442 -38.84 16.66 -21.10
N ALA A 443 -39.39 16.78 -19.89
CA ALA A 443 -40.83 16.85 -19.69
C ALA A 443 -41.36 18.28 -19.93
N GLY A 444 -42.31 18.43 -20.86
CA GLY A 444 -43.11 19.66 -21.00
C GLY A 444 -42.54 20.74 -21.91
N VAL A 445 -41.83 20.37 -22.99
CA VAL A 445 -41.53 21.30 -24.09
C VAL A 445 -42.84 21.62 -24.81
N GLN A 446 -43.37 22.84 -24.64
CA GLN A 446 -44.57 23.25 -25.35
C GLN A 446 -44.26 23.45 -26.84
N VAL A 447 -45.08 22.81 -27.70
CA VAL A 447 -45.13 23.11 -29.13
C VAL A 447 -45.37 24.62 -29.27
N TYR A 448 -44.60 25.29 -30.12
CA TYR A 448 -44.53 26.76 -30.28
C TYR A 448 -43.68 27.56 -29.27
N SER A 449 -43.04 26.92 -28.29
CA SER A 449 -41.99 27.61 -27.53
C SER A 449 -40.70 27.65 -28.36
N ARG A 450 -40.24 28.85 -28.75
CA ARG A 450 -38.83 29.02 -29.12
C ARG A 450 -38.02 28.51 -27.92
N PHE A 451 -37.10 27.58 -28.13
CA PHE A 451 -36.01 27.30 -27.18
C PHE A 451 -35.23 28.61 -27.01
N ARG A 452 -35.68 29.48 -26.11
CA ARG A 452 -34.95 30.70 -25.80
C ARG A 452 -33.70 30.28 -25.03
N PRO A 453 -32.54 30.91 -25.29
CA PRO A 453 -31.26 30.60 -24.63
C PRO A 453 -31.30 30.74 -23.09
N GLU A 454 -32.38 31.27 -22.53
CA GLU A 454 -32.59 31.46 -21.10
C GLU A 454 -33.53 30.43 -20.46
N ASN A 455 -33.97 29.39 -21.18
CA ASN A 455 -34.79 28.34 -20.59
C ASN A 455 -33.91 27.34 -19.81
N PRO A 456 -33.96 27.28 -18.47
CA PRO A 456 -33.12 26.37 -17.69
C PRO A 456 -33.42 24.89 -17.96
N ARG A 457 -34.51 24.56 -18.66
CA ARG A 457 -34.88 23.20 -19.05
C ARG A 457 -34.23 22.69 -20.33
N SER A 458 -33.45 23.50 -21.05
CA SER A 458 -32.71 23.05 -22.26
C SER A 458 -31.21 22.86 -22.04
N GLN A 459 -30.75 23.06 -20.80
CA GLN A 459 -29.35 22.94 -20.41
C GLN A 459 -29.09 21.59 -19.73
N ILE A 460 -28.04 20.89 -20.17
CA ILE A 460 -27.58 19.62 -19.63
C ILE A 460 -26.19 19.85 -19.02
N ARG A 461 -26.03 19.53 -17.74
CA ARG A 461 -24.71 19.48 -17.10
C ARG A 461 -24.12 18.11 -17.32
N MET A 462 -22.91 18.04 -17.87
CA MET A 462 -22.16 16.81 -18.07
C MET A 462 -20.80 16.93 -17.41
N VAL A 463 -20.33 15.89 -16.73
CA VAL A 463 -19.00 15.87 -16.11
C VAL A 463 -18.10 14.92 -16.88
N ASN A 464 -16.98 15.42 -17.39
CA ASN A 464 -15.89 14.58 -17.91
C ASN A 464 -14.90 14.29 -16.76
N PRO A 465 -14.84 13.06 -16.24
CA PRO A 465 -13.90 12.69 -15.17
C PRO A 465 -12.47 12.46 -15.67
N ASN A 466 -12.23 12.44 -16.98
CA ASN A 466 -10.92 12.18 -17.56
C ASN A 466 -10.00 13.40 -17.46
N LEU A 467 -8.69 13.17 -17.38
CA LEU A 467 -7.67 14.22 -17.38
C LEU A 467 -7.46 14.88 -18.76
N LEU A 468 -8.07 14.32 -19.81
CA LEU A 468 -7.99 14.81 -21.19
C LEU A 468 -9.40 15.11 -21.74
N PRO A 469 -9.54 16.06 -22.68
CA PRO A 469 -10.80 16.31 -23.38
C PRO A 469 -11.27 15.07 -24.16
N VAL A 470 -12.57 14.84 -24.20
CA VAL A 470 -13.20 13.72 -24.93
C VAL A 470 -14.29 14.21 -25.88
N THR A 471 -14.45 13.53 -27.02
CA THR A 471 -15.60 13.72 -27.92
C THR A 471 -16.67 12.69 -27.54
N PRO A 472 -17.78 13.08 -26.91
CA PRO A 472 -18.82 12.15 -26.50
C PRO A 472 -19.62 11.65 -27.72
N GLU A 473 -20.25 10.49 -27.57
CA GLU A 473 -21.35 10.07 -28.43
C GLU A 473 -22.67 10.53 -27.81
N ILE A 474 -23.39 11.39 -28.53
CA ILE A 474 -24.63 12.00 -28.05
C ILE A 474 -25.79 11.42 -28.87
N ARG A 475 -26.74 10.76 -28.18
CA ARG A 475 -27.92 10.16 -28.82
C ARG A 475 -29.19 10.87 -28.37
N PHE A 476 -30.01 11.28 -29.33
CA PHE A 476 -31.32 11.89 -29.14
C PHE A 476 -32.39 11.01 -29.78
N ALA A 477 -33.46 10.73 -29.03
CA ALA A 477 -34.64 10.09 -29.57
C ALA A 477 -35.82 11.05 -29.46
N LEU A 478 -36.44 11.39 -30.60
CA LEU A 478 -37.62 12.24 -30.60
C LEU A 478 -38.86 11.38 -30.38
N ARG A 479 -39.62 11.70 -29.32
CA ARG A 479 -40.92 11.05 -29.04
C ARG A 479 -41.96 12.08 -28.66
N VAL A 480 -43.08 12.05 -29.38
CA VAL A 480 -44.24 12.90 -29.10
C VAL A 480 -45.32 12.06 -28.39
N PRO A 481 -45.73 12.42 -27.16
CA PRO A 481 -46.84 11.74 -26.51
C PRO A 481 -48.19 12.18 -27.11
N GLY A 482 -48.91 11.26 -27.75
CA GLY A 482 -50.31 11.41 -28.19
C GLY A 482 -50.54 11.46 -29.70
N HIS A 483 -51.80 11.49 -30.15
CA HIS A 483 -52.22 11.44 -31.57
C HIS A 483 -52.03 12.77 -32.34
N TYR A 484 -51.12 13.64 -31.91
CA TYR A 484 -50.89 14.93 -32.57
C TYR A 484 -49.83 14.77 -33.66
N GLN A 485 -50.18 15.08 -34.92
CA GLN A 485 -49.19 15.26 -35.98
C GLN A 485 -48.39 16.54 -35.69
N LEU A 486 -47.17 16.40 -35.17
CA LEU A 486 -46.27 17.54 -35.09
C LEU A 486 -45.75 17.90 -36.48
N THR A 487 -45.67 19.20 -36.72
CA THR A 487 -44.78 19.77 -37.73
C THR A 487 -43.33 19.35 -37.43
N PRO A 488 -42.53 19.00 -38.45
CA PRO A 488 -41.15 18.56 -38.23
C PRO A 488 -40.35 19.63 -37.48
N PHE A 489 -39.43 19.17 -36.63
CA PHE A 489 -38.41 20.04 -36.06
C PHE A 489 -37.39 20.37 -37.15
N THR A 490 -37.02 21.64 -37.25
CA THR A 490 -36.03 22.18 -38.18
C THR A 490 -35.00 22.95 -37.37
N HIS A 491 -33.83 23.20 -37.96
CA HIS A 491 -32.77 23.99 -37.33
C HIS A 491 -32.37 23.42 -35.95
N TRP A 492 -32.08 22.12 -35.90
CA TRP A 492 -31.61 21.48 -34.68
C TRP A 492 -30.16 21.88 -34.43
N SER A 493 -29.82 22.29 -33.21
CA SER A 493 -28.43 22.54 -32.81
C SER A 493 -28.14 22.05 -31.40
N ILE A 494 -26.88 21.66 -31.20
CA ILE A 494 -26.31 21.41 -29.88
C ILE A 494 -25.10 22.31 -29.68
N ILE A 495 -25.07 22.99 -28.56
CA ILE A 495 -24.06 24.00 -28.22
C ILE A 495 -23.41 23.59 -26.90
N ASN A 496 -22.09 23.45 -26.88
CA ASN A 496 -21.35 23.41 -25.64
C ASN A 496 -21.07 24.85 -25.19
N ARG A 497 -21.79 25.32 -24.17
CA ARG A 497 -21.65 26.67 -23.61
C ARG A 497 -20.32 26.87 -22.87
N THR A 498 -19.67 25.80 -22.44
CA THR A 498 -18.35 25.85 -21.79
C THR A 498 -17.24 26.09 -22.82
N THR A 499 -17.31 25.48 -24.01
CA THR A 499 -16.26 25.61 -25.05
C THR A 499 -16.63 26.55 -26.19
N GLY A 500 -17.90 26.93 -26.33
CA GLY A 500 -18.43 27.70 -27.46
C GLY A 500 -18.61 26.90 -28.75
N GLN A 501 -18.40 25.58 -28.73
CA GLN A 501 -18.57 24.72 -29.90
C GLN A 501 -20.05 24.48 -30.19
N GLU A 502 -20.42 24.45 -31.46
CA GLU A 502 -21.78 24.19 -31.93
C GLU A 502 -21.76 23.17 -33.06
N ALA A 503 -22.74 22.26 -33.04
CA ALA A 503 -23.08 21.38 -34.14
C ALA A 503 -24.55 21.61 -34.53
N PHE A 504 -24.78 21.83 -35.82
CA PHE A 504 -26.04 22.29 -36.38
C PHE A 504 -26.52 21.39 -37.53
N TYR A 505 -27.81 21.07 -37.53
CA TYR A 505 -28.47 20.34 -38.59
C TYR A 505 -29.67 21.14 -39.14
N ASP A 506 -29.61 21.44 -40.43
CA ASP A 506 -30.61 22.27 -41.12
C ASP A 506 -31.80 21.47 -41.68
N GLY A 507 -31.79 20.14 -41.53
CA GLY A 507 -32.87 19.29 -42.04
C GLY A 507 -34.05 19.14 -41.08
N ALA A 508 -35.03 18.35 -41.52
CA ALA A 508 -36.28 18.11 -40.81
C ALA A 508 -36.21 16.79 -40.00
N LEU A 509 -36.51 16.88 -38.70
CA LEU A 509 -36.65 15.74 -37.78
C LEU A 509 -38.14 15.47 -37.50
N HIS A 510 -38.54 14.21 -37.63
CA HIS A 510 -39.91 13.73 -37.46
C HIS A 510 -40.05 12.86 -36.20
N ASP A 511 -41.28 12.73 -35.70
CA ASP A 511 -41.56 11.86 -34.56
C ASP A 511 -41.08 10.43 -34.83
N GLY A 512 -40.35 9.86 -33.86
CA GLY A 512 -39.71 8.55 -33.97
C GLY A 512 -38.26 8.58 -34.47
N ASP A 513 -37.76 9.72 -34.96
CA ASP A 513 -36.36 9.82 -35.42
C ASP A 513 -35.36 9.72 -34.26
N GLY A 514 -34.30 8.95 -34.50
CA GLY A 514 -33.12 8.86 -33.64
C GLY A 514 -31.92 9.56 -34.26
N LEU A 515 -31.35 10.55 -33.57
CA LEU A 515 -30.14 11.26 -33.98
C LEU A 515 -28.96 10.80 -33.12
N ALA A 516 -27.82 10.51 -33.74
CA ALA A 516 -26.55 10.23 -33.08
C ALA A 516 -25.47 11.19 -33.59
N LEU A 517 -24.74 11.82 -32.69
CA LEU A 517 -23.62 12.72 -33.00
C LEU A 517 -22.38 12.23 -32.24
N GLY A 518 -21.28 11.97 -32.94
CA GLY A 518 -20.03 11.54 -32.32
C GLY A 518 -18.81 11.78 -33.21
N SER A 519 -17.71 11.09 -32.93
CA SER A 519 -16.47 11.19 -33.71
C SER A 519 -16.64 10.71 -35.17
N GLY A 520 -17.62 9.85 -35.43
CA GLY A 520 -17.96 9.34 -36.77
C GLY A 520 -18.87 10.27 -37.58
N GLY A 521 -19.20 11.46 -37.07
CA GLY A 521 -20.15 12.37 -37.71
C GLY A 521 -21.55 12.28 -37.12
N MET A 522 -22.53 12.78 -37.86
CA MET A 522 -23.94 12.78 -37.45
C MET A 522 -24.72 11.73 -38.24
N GLN A 523 -25.58 10.99 -37.56
CA GLN A 523 -26.47 9.99 -38.15
C GLN A 523 -27.91 10.24 -37.73
N ILE A 524 -28.85 10.05 -38.65
CA ILE A 524 -30.29 10.03 -38.37
C ILE A 524 -30.84 8.68 -38.83
N ASN A 525 -31.43 7.91 -37.91
CA ASN A 525 -31.93 6.56 -38.18
C ASN A 525 -30.90 5.68 -38.90
N TYR A 526 -29.64 5.73 -38.45
CA TYR A 526 -28.48 5.02 -39.02
C TYR A 526 -28.00 5.48 -40.41
N ALA A 527 -28.58 6.52 -40.99
CA ALA A 527 -28.08 7.15 -42.22
C ALA A 527 -27.16 8.33 -41.89
N GLU A 528 -26.01 8.42 -42.57
CA GLU A 528 -25.07 9.54 -42.40
C GLU A 528 -25.65 10.84 -42.95
N MET A 529 -25.54 11.90 -42.14
CA MET A 529 -26.09 13.21 -42.46
C MET A 529 -25.00 14.27 -42.31
N ALA A 530 -24.97 15.20 -43.27
CA ALA A 530 -24.14 16.38 -43.15
C ALA A 530 -24.67 17.29 -42.03
N PHE A 531 -23.75 17.80 -41.22
CA PHE A 531 -24.03 18.83 -40.22
C PHE A 531 -23.00 19.96 -40.38
N THR A 532 -23.35 21.16 -39.91
CA THR A 532 -22.46 22.32 -39.93
C THR A 532 -21.92 22.56 -38.52
N GLY A 533 -20.67 22.98 -38.40
CA GLY A 533 -20.03 23.27 -37.11
C GLY A 533 -18.91 22.30 -36.74
N SER A 534 -18.60 22.22 -35.45
CA SER A 534 -17.50 21.38 -34.93
C SER A 534 -18.03 20.25 -34.04
N PRO A 535 -17.38 19.08 -34.01
CA PRO A 535 -17.70 18.05 -33.03
C PRO A 535 -17.63 18.60 -31.60
N ILE A 536 -18.62 18.26 -30.79
CA ILE A 536 -18.66 18.69 -29.39
C ILE A 536 -17.53 18.00 -28.62
N GLN A 537 -16.72 18.77 -27.90
CA GLN A 537 -15.72 18.24 -26.97
C GLN A 537 -16.08 18.58 -25.54
N LEU A 538 -15.85 17.65 -24.62
CA LEU A 538 -16.01 17.84 -23.18
C LEU A 538 -14.61 17.96 -22.53
N PRO A 539 -14.16 19.16 -22.11
CA PRO A 539 -12.92 19.31 -21.34
C PRO A 539 -13.02 18.63 -19.97
N PRO A 540 -11.90 18.33 -19.29
CA PRO A 540 -11.91 17.82 -17.92
C PRO A 540 -12.77 18.68 -16.98
N GLY A 541 -13.66 18.05 -16.21
CA GLY A 541 -14.59 18.74 -15.31
C GLY A 541 -16.00 18.93 -15.87
N GLU A 542 -16.73 19.92 -15.35
CA GLU A 542 -18.13 20.17 -15.69
C GLU A 542 -18.26 20.98 -17.00
N SER A 543 -19.11 20.49 -17.90
CA SER A 543 -19.49 21.13 -19.15
C SER A 543 -21.00 21.36 -19.20
N LEU A 544 -21.41 22.48 -19.79
CA LEU A 544 -22.82 22.84 -19.97
C LEU A 544 -23.19 22.72 -21.44
N LEU A 545 -24.06 21.78 -21.78
CA LEU A 545 -24.60 21.61 -23.12
C LEU A 545 -25.99 22.21 -23.22
N GLU A 546 -26.33 22.78 -24.37
CA GLU A 546 -27.65 23.33 -24.66
C GLU A 546 -28.14 22.81 -26.01
N ILE A 547 -29.42 22.44 -26.08
CA ILE A 547 -30.05 21.98 -27.32
C ILE A 547 -31.09 23.01 -27.76
N GLN A 548 -31.09 23.30 -29.06
CA GLN A 548 -32.05 24.20 -29.69
C GLN A 548 -32.70 23.51 -30.89
N ALA A 549 -33.99 23.78 -31.10
CA ALA A 549 -34.73 23.34 -32.27
C ALA A 549 -35.93 24.28 -32.54
N LEU A 550 -36.35 24.38 -33.80
CA LEU A 550 -37.52 25.15 -34.23
C LEU A 550 -38.61 24.22 -34.76
N THR A 551 -39.88 24.47 -34.44
CA THR A 551 -41.01 23.79 -35.08
C THR A 551 -41.38 24.50 -36.39
N GLY A 552 -41.40 23.80 -37.53
CA GLY A 552 -41.82 24.39 -38.81
C GLY A 552 -43.29 24.84 -38.80
N LEU A 553 -43.64 25.92 -39.51
CA LEU A 553 -45.05 26.32 -39.73
C LEU A 553 -45.63 25.53 -40.91
N THR A 554 -46.77 24.86 -40.73
CA THR A 554 -47.63 24.47 -41.86
C THR A 554 -48.13 25.75 -42.54
N ALA A 555 -47.87 25.92 -43.83
CA ALA A 555 -48.50 26.97 -44.63
C ALA A 555 -50.03 26.75 -44.59
N GLY A 556 -50.74 27.52 -43.77
CA GLY A 556 -52.20 27.44 -43.67
C GLY A 556 -52.84 27.78 -45.02
N ARG A 557 -53.56 26.82 -45.61
CA ARG A 557 -54.52 27.12 -46.67
C ARG A 557 -55.71 27.81 -46.01
N LEU A 558 -55.83 29.12 -46.23
CA LEU A 558 -56.96 29.92 -45.75
C LEU A 558 -58.19 29.54 -46.59
N ASP A 559 -59.12 28.77 -46.00
CA ASP A 559 -60.43 28.54 -46.61
C ASP A 559 -61.28 29.80 -46.42
N ARG A 560 -61.37 30.62 -47.48
CA ARG A 560 -62.11 31.89 -47.46
C ARG A 560 -63.61 31.72 -47.25
N THR A 561 -64.16 30.52 -47.37
CA THR A 561 -65.61 30.31 -47.24
C THR A 561 -66.12 30.36 -45.80
N LEU A 562 -65.25 30.13 -44.81
CA LEU A 562 -65.63 30.11 -43.38
C LEU A 562 -65.37 31.43 -42.64
N PHE A 563 -64.65 32.38 -43.26
CA PHE A 563 -64.32 33.66 -42.62
C PHE A 563 -65.49 34.68 -42.68
N ASP A 564 -66.36 34.55 -43.69
CA ASP A 564 -67.50 35.45 -43.91
C ASP A 564 -68.71 35.16 -42.99
N ALA A 565 -68.67 34.10 -42.18
CA ALA A 565 -69.77 33.69 -41.30
C ALA A 565 -69.59 34.09 -39.81
N THR A 566 -68.45 34.68 -39.44
CA THR A 566 -68.17 35.03 -38.04
C THR A 566 -68.49 36.49 -37.73
N THR A 567 -69.59 36.70 -37.00
CA THR A 567 -69.92 37.97 -36.35
C THR A 567 -69.24 38.01 -34.98
N PHE A 568 -68.37 38.99 -34.75
CA PHE A 568 -67.80 39.24 -33.43
C PHE A 568 -68.78 40.10 -32.63
N VAL A 569 -69.31 39.54 -31.54
CA VAL A 569 -70.00 40.31 -30.51
C VAL A 569 -68.95 40.82 -29.55
N ASP A 570 -68.85 42.14 -29.47
CA ASP A 570 -68.06 42.85 -28.47
C ASP A 570 -68.97 43.09 -27.26
N ASP A 571 -68.59 42.58 -26.09
CA ASP A 571 -69.20 43.02 -24.84
C ASP A 571 -68.15 43.08 -23.73
N SER A 572 -67.74 44.31 -23.47
CA SER A 572 -66.95 44.76 -22.35
C SER A 572 -67.70 44.59 -21.03
N GLN A 573 -67.11 43.92 -20.03
CA GLN A 573 -66.64 44.53 -18.77
C GLN A 573 -66.22 43.48 -17.71
N PRO A 574 -65.38 43.89 -16.73
CA PRO A 574 -64.71 43.01 -15.78
C PRO A 574 -65.49 42.85 -14.46
N ASP A 575 -65.37 41.70 -13.79
CA ASP A 575 -65.63 41.65 -12.34
C ASP A 575 -64.93 40.51 -11.59
N LEU A 576 -64.62 40.82 -10.33
CA LEU A 576 -63.82 40.11 -9.33
C LEU A 576 -64.42 38.78 -8.81
N LEU A 577 -63.58 37.87 -8.27
CA LEU A 577 -63.59 37.40 -6.84
C LEU A 577 -62.70 36.16 -6.55
N VAL A 578 -61.65 36.39 -5.73
CA VAL A 578 -61.21 35.69 -4.50
C VAL A 578 -60.80 34.19 -4.44
N MET A 579 -59.54 34.02 -4.00
CA MET A 579 -58.86 33.04 -3.11
C MET A 579 -59.42 31.64 -2.85
N THR A 580 -58.53 30.64 -2.80
CA THR A 580 -58.19 29.96 -1.52
C THR A 580 -56.77 29.40 -1.48
N ARG A 581 -56.09 29.62 -0.35
CA ARG A 581 -54.77 29.12 0.05
C ARG A 581 -55.01 27.98 1.04
N GLY A 582 -54.33 26.85 0.88
CA GLY A 582 -54.27 25.76 1.87
C GLY A 582 -52.82 25.39 2.14
N ARG A 583 -52.38 25.53 3.39
CA ARG A 583 -51.08 25.14 3.94
C ARG A 583 -51.34 24.48 5.30
N PHE A 584 -50.73 23.32 5.55
CA PHE A 584 -50.27 22.73 6.83
C PHE A 584 -49.53 21.43 6.45
N ASP A 585 -48.19 21.41 6.54
CA ASP A 585 -47.32 20.89 7.64
C ASP A 585 -47.13 19.36 7.53
N GLU A 586 -45.95 18.85 7.19
CA GLU A 586 -44.65 18.77 7.91
C GLU A 586 -44.42 17.36 8.47
N THR A 587 -43.40 16.68 7.94
CA THR A 587 -42.34 15.85 8.59
C THR A 587 -41.67 14.98 7.50
N VAL A 588 -40.44 15.27 7.02
CA VAL A 588 -39.07 15.08 7.60
C VAL A 588 -38.66 13.59 7.56
N TYR A 589 -37.56 13.06 6.99
CA TYR A 589 -36.15 13.41 6.64
C TYR A 589 -35.77 12.75 5.27
N ASP A 590 -34.66 12.97 4.52
CA ASP A 590 -33.30 13.44 4.77
C ASP A 590 -32.73 14.15 3.51
N ASN A 591 -32.13 15.32 3.70
CA ASN A 591 -31.19 15.95 2.75
C ASN A 591 -29.78 15.76 3.31
N VAL A 592 -28.87 15.19 2.52
CA VAL A 592 -27.42 15.32 2.76
C VAL A 592 -26.89 16.36 1.79
N MET A 593 -26.69 17.58 2.30
CA MET A 593 -25.78 18.56 1.72
C MET A 593 -24.35 18.20 2.13
N PHE A 594 -23.41 18.18 1.17
CA PHE A 594 -21.99 18.22 1.51
C PHE A 594 -21.53 19.68 1.59
N ASP A 595 -21.27 20.09 2.82
CA ASP A 595 -20.53 21.30 3.17
C ASP A 595 -19.06 21.15 2.74
N ARG A 596 -18.59 22.07 1.89
CA ARG A 596 -17.16 22.30 1.61
C ARG A 596 -16.69 23.43 2.54
N SER A 597 -16.43 23.13 3.81
CA SER A 597 -15.68 24.04 4.68
C SER A 597 -15.08 23.35 5.91
N SER A 598 -14.00 22.58 5.71
CA SER A 598 -13.07 22.28 6.81
C SER A 598 -11.78 21.64 6.30
N LEU A 599 -10.89 22.38 5.63
CA LEU A 599 -9.51 21.93 5.40
C LEU A 599 -8.45 23.05 5.31
N ASP A 600 -8.77 24.30 5.68
CA ASP A 600 -7.79 25.40 5.61
C ASP A 600 -7.01 25.68 6.91
N HIS A 601 -7.10 24.81 7.93
CA HIS A 601 -6.34 25.00 9.17
C HIS A 601 -5.68 23.72 9.68
N LEU A 602 -4.59 23.31 9.04
CA LEU A 602 -3.50 22.59 9.71
C LEU A 602 -2.16 23.12 9.20
N THR A 603 -1.38 23.71 10.11
CA THR A 603 -0.06 24.31 9.88
C THR A 603 1.06 23.26 9.90
N ALA A 604 2.19 23.62 9.28
CA ALA A 604 3.36 22.79 8.97
C ALA A 604 4.19 22.27 10.16
N GLU A 605 3.66 22.21 11.39
CA GLU A 605 4.37 21.67 12.57
C GLU A 605 3.85 20.30 13.03
N GLN A 606 3.07 19.60 12.20
CA GLN A 606 2.65 18.21 12.46
C GLN A 606 2.95 17.29 11.27
N VAL A 607 4.21 17.31 10.82
CA VAL A 607 4.86 16.21 10.09
C VAL A 607 6.18 15.86 10.77
#